data_AF-A0ABD0NI54-F1
#
_entry.id   AF-A0ABD0NI54-F1
#
_cell.length_a   1.000
_cell.length_b   1.000
_cell.length_c   1.000
_cell.angle_alpha   90.00
_cell.angle_beta   90.00
_cell.angle_gamma   90.00
#
_symmetry.space_group_name_H-M   'P 1'
#
loop_
_entity.id
_entity.type
_entity.pdbx_description
1 polymer ?
#
loop_
_entity_poly.entity_id
_entity_poly.type
_entity_poly.pdbx_seq_one_letter_code
_entity_poly.pdbx_strand_id
1 'polypeptide(L)'
;TSCFLLLTNFMEMQISFSNRTWHLHSAKATSTWFKDHGVPVLNWPANSPDLNPIENLWGIVKRKMRYARPNNAEELKATIRATWALITPEQCHRLIDSMPRRIAAVIQAKGAPTKY
;
A
#
# COMPACT_ATOMS: atom_id res chain seq x y z
N THR A 1 -13.28 10.51 8.52
CA THR A 1 -13.15 9.97 7.15
C THR A 1 -12.46 8.62 7.25
N SER A 2 -13.11 7.55 6.80
CA SER A 2 -12.67 6.16 7.02
C SER A 2 -11.26 5.93 6.46
N CYS A 3 -10.42 5.17 7.16
CA CYS A 3 -9.12 4.73 6.64
C CYS A 3 -9.29 4.01 5.28
N PHE A 4 -10.47 3.44 5.01
CA PHE A 4 -10.82 2.90 3.69
C PHE A 4 -10.80 3.97 2.61
N LEU A 5 -11.30 5.19 2.82
CA LEU A 5 -11.29 6.28 1.83
C LEU A 5 -9.91 6.93 1.65
N LEU A 6 -9.12 7.01 2.73
CA LEU A 6 -7.75 7.51 2.68
C LEU A 6 -6.83 6.53 1.95
N LEU A 7 -6.99 5.23 2.24
CA LEU A 7 -6.25 4.20 1.56
C LEU A 7 -6.80 3.91 0.19
N THR A 8 -8.11 3.99 -0.10
CA THR A 8 -8.60 3.87 -1.48
C THR A 8 -8.19 5.05 -2.32
N ASN A 9 -8.16 6.29 -1.80
CA ASN A 9 -7.46 7.37 -2.50
C ASN A 9 -5.98 7.04 -2.71
N PHE A 10 -5.35 6.38 -1.73
CA PHE A 10 -3.97 5.89 -1.86
C PHE A 10 -3.84 4.63 -2.75
N MET A 11 -4.90 3.83 -2.95
CA MET A 11 -4.95 2.56 -3.69
C MET A 11 -5.34 2.81 -5.14
N GLU A 12 -6.23 3.77 -5.39
CA GLU A 12 -6.49 4.44 -6.67
C GLU A 12 -5.21 5.11 -7.15
N MET A 13 -4.53 5.83 -6.25
CA MET A 13 -3.16 6.25 -6.46
C MET A 13 -2.27 5.01 -6.71
N GLN A 14 -2.31 3.95 -5.91
CA GLN A 14 -1.41 2.81 -6.10
C GLN A 14 -1.56 2.08 -7.44
N ILE A 15 -2.79 2.04 -7.97
CA ILE A 15 -3.10 1.55 -9.31
C ILE A 15 -2.40 2.47 -10.33
N SER A 16 -2.36 3.78 -10.11
CA SER A 16 -1.50 4.73 -10.85
C SER A 16 -0.01 4.75 -10.47
N PHE A 17 0.45 4.04 -9.44
CA PHE A 17 1.85 4.15 -8.96
C PHE A 17 2.73 2.99 -9.40
N SER A 18 2.19 1.81 -9.73
CA SER A 18 3.04 0.70 -10.16
C SER A 18 3.23 0.71 -11.67
N ASN A 19 4.27 1.41 -12.13
CA ASN A 19 4.75 1.15 -13.49
C ASN A 19 5.69 -0.07 -13.56
N ARG A 20 6.19 -0.66 -12.45
CA ARG A 20 7.17 -1.77 -12.53
C ARG A 20 7.22 -2.74 -11.35
N THR A 21 6.10 -3.08 -10.72
CA THR A 21 6.08 -4.27 -9.82
C THR A 21 5.18 -5.40 -10.31
N TRP A 22 4.39 -5.18 -11.38
CA TRP A 22 3.58 -6.23 -11.99
C TRP A 22 3.24 -5.87 -13.45
N HIS A 23 3.59 -6.72 -14.42
CA HIS A 23 3.44 -6.44 -15.87
C HIS A 23 2.01 -6.10 -16.32
N LEU A 24 0.99 -6.44 -15.51
CA LEU A 24 -0.41 -6.14 -15.77
C LEU A 24 -0.77 -4.66 -15.55
N HIS A 25 -0.02 -3.91 -14.75
CA HIS A 25 -0.27 -2.48 -14.53
C HIS A 25 0.35 -1.56 -15.59
N SER A 26 1.29 -2.09 -16.40
CA SER A 26 1.88 -1.40 -17.56
C SER A 26 1.19 -1.73 -18.89
N ALA A 27 0.10 -2.52 -18.85
CA ALA A 27 -0.65 -2.87 -20.05
C ALA A 27 -1.28 -1.63 -20.70
N LYS A 28 -1.32 -1.59 -22.03
CA LYS A 28 -1.84 -0.45 -22.80
C LYS A 28 -3.26 -0.05 -22.37
N ALA A 29 -4.12 -1.03 -22.10
CA ALA A 29 -5.48 -0.80 -21.63
C ALA A 29 -5.51 -0.03 -20.30
N THR A 30 -4.67 -0.43 -19.33
CA THR A 30 -4.55 0.23 -18.03
C THR A 30 -4.00 1.65 -18.16
N SER A 31 -2.95 1.85 -18.97
CA SER A 31 -2.37 3.18 -19.23
C SER A 31 -3.36 4.13 -19.92
N THR A 32 -4.13 3.63 -20.88
CA THR A 32 -5.20 4.40 -21.54
C THR A 32 -6.27 4.80 -20.52
N TRP A 33 -6.71 3.87 -19.68
CA TRP A 33 -7.72 4.17 -18.66
C TRP A 33 -7.28 5.31 -17.72
N PHE A 34 -6.03 5.29 -17.22
CA PHE A 34 -5.53 6.40 -16.38
C PHE A 34 -5.51 7.73 -17.12
N LYS A 35 -5.07 7.72 -18.38
CA LYS A 35 -5.02 8.93 -19.21
C LYS A 35 -6.42 9.51 -19.42
N ASP A 36 -7.39 8.65 -19.74
CA ASP A 36 -8.77 9.06 -20.02
C ASP A 36 -9.49 9.59 -18.77
N HIS A 37 -9.10 9.12 -17.58
CA HIS A 37 -9.65 9.56 -16.30
C HIS A 37 -8.81 10.64 -15.61
N GLY A 38 -7.75 11.15 -16.27
CA GLY A 38 -6.91 12.21 -15.74
C GLY A 38 -6.13 11.83 -14.48
N VAL A 39 -5.88 10.55 -14.24
CA VAL A 39 -5.19 10.07 -13.03
C VAL A 39 -3.68 10.11 -13.26
N PRO A 40 -2.92 10.92 -12.49
CA PRO A 40 -1.49 11.06 -12.69
C PRO A 40 -0.75 9.78 -12.27
N VAL A 41 0.09 9.27 -13.18
CA VAL A 41 0.96 8.11 -12.93
C VAL A 41 2.32 8.59 -12.43
N LEU A 42 2.73 8.14 -11.24
CA LEU A 42 4.02 8.50 -10.66
C LEU A 42 5.13 7.54 -11.12
N ASN A 43 6.33 8.09 -11.33
CA ASN A 43 7.50 7.28 -11.69
C ASN A 43 8.07 6.59 -10.45
N TRP A 44 7.63 5.36 -10.21
CA TRP A 44 8.03 4.57 -9.04
C TRP A 44 9.25 3.68 -9.30
N PRO A 45 10.22 3.60 -8.37
CA PRO A 45 11.34 2.68 -8.49
C PRO A 45 10.89 1.21 -8.39
N ALA A 46 11.44 0.35 -9.25
CA ALA A 46 11.19 -1.09 -9.18
C ALA A 46 11.65 -1.66 -7.83
N ASN A 47 11.02 -2.75 -7.39
CA ASN A 47 11.41 -3.50 -6.18
C ASN A 47 11.54 -2.65 -4.90
N SER A 48 10.69 -1.63 -4.72
CA SER A 48 10.71 -0.74 -3.56
C SER A 48 9.47 -0.93 -2.67
N PRO A 49 9.31 -2.08 -1.98
CA PRO A 49 8.20 -2.31 -1.06
C PRO A 49 8.26 -1.36 0.16
N ASP A 50 9.46 -0.95 0.57
CA ASP A 50 9.72 0.00 1.67
C ASP A 50 8.99 1.33 1.50
N LEU A 51 8.76 1.71 0.23
CA LEU A 51 8.08 2.93 -0.15
C LEU A 51 6.56 2.73 -0.26
N ASN A 52 6.03 1.51 -0.17
CA ASN A 52 4.61 1.25 -0.31
C ASN A 52 3.91 1.24 1.06
N PRO A 53 3.07 2.24 1.40
CA PRO A 53 2.36 2.28 2.68
C PRO A 53 1.40 1.10 2.89
N ILE A 54 0.90 0.44 1.84
CA ILE A 54 0.02 -0.73 2.00
C ILE A 54 0.76 -1.90 2.63
N GLU A 55 2.04 -2.08 2.33
CA GLU A 55 2.86 -3.17 2.91
C GLU A 55 2.98 -2.99 4.42
N ASN A 56 3.12 -1.74 4.84
CA ASN A 56 3.20 -1.35 6.24
C ASN A 56 1.87 -1.54 6.95
N LEU A 57 0.76 -1.23 6.26
CA LEU A 57 -0.57 -1.45 6.76
C LEU A 57 -0.86 -2.96 6.93
N TRP A 58 -0.47 -3.79 5.96
CA TRP A 58 -0.51 -5.25 6.11
C TRP A 58 0.35 -5.71 7.30
N GLY A 59 1.47 -5.05 7.58
CA GLY A 59 2.25 -5.23 8.80
C GLY A 59 1.47 -4.91 10.08
N ILE A 60 0.59 -3.91 10.08
CA ILE A 60 -0.32 -3.61 11.21
C ILE A 60 -1.37 -4.71 11.36
N VAL A 61 -2.00 -5.15 10.26
CA VAL A 61 -3.00 -6.22 10.24
C VAL A 61 -2.41 -7.51 10.80
N LYS A 62 -1.25 -7.95 10.27
CA LYS A 62 -0.55 -9.15 10.73
C LYS A 62 -0.22 -9.09 12.23
N ARG A 63 0.22 -7.94 12.74
CA ARG A 63 0.51 -7.76 14.17
C ARG A 63 -0.75 -7.87 15.03
N LYS A 64 -1.87 -7.26 14.61
CA LYS A 64 -3.15 -7.39 15.33
C LYS A 64 -3.68 -8.83 15.31
N MET A 65 -3.44 -9.56 14.22
CA MET A 65 -3.80 -10.97 14.07
C MET A 65 -2.78 -11.96 14.66
N ARG A 66 -1.72 -11.50 15.34
CA ARG A 66 -0.60 -12.37 15.78
C ARG A 66 -1.04 -13.61 16.57
N TYR A 67 -2.11 -13.48 17.35
CA TYR A 67 -2.65 -14.56 18.17
C TYR A 67 -3.93 -15.18 17.61
N ALA A 68 -4.44 -14.68 16.48
CA ALA A 68 -5.57 -15.27 15.80
C ALA A 68 -5.16 -16.64 15.23
N ARG A 69 -6.05 -17.63 15.37
CA ARG A 69 -5.84 -19.00 14.87
C ARG A 69 -7.04 -19.43 14.00
N PRO A 70 -7.25 -18.78 12.83
CA PRO A 70 -8.29 -19.23 11.91
C PRO A 70 -7.94 -20.62 11.38
N ASN A 71 -8.92 -21.53 11.35
CA ASN A 71 -8.74 -22.94 10.99
C ASN A 71 -9.11 -23.24 9.54
N ASN A 72 -9.73 -22.28 8.85
CA ASN A 72 -10.11 -22.40 7.45
C ASN A 72 -10.04 -21.03 6.74
N ALA A 73 -10.19 -21.08 5.41
CA ALA A 73 -10.11 -19.89 4.57
C ALA A 73 -11.18 -18.84 4.88
N GLU A 74 -12.39 -19.26 5.27
CA GLU A 74 -13.49 -18.34 5.57
C GLU A 74 -13.26 -17.62 6.90
N GLU A 75 -12.82 -18.34 7.93
CA GLU A 75 -12.39 -17.75 9.21
C GLU A 75 -11.23 -16.77 9.00
N LEU A 76 -10.26 -17.12 8.15
CA LEU A 76 -9.15 -16.23 7.84
C LEU A 76 -9.64 -14.94 7.17
N LYS A 77 -10.50 -15.04 6.15
CA LYS A 77 -11.09 -13.87 5.47
C LYS A 77 -11.91 -13.01 6.44
N ALA A 78 -12.73 -13.62 7.28
CA ALA A 78 -13.53 -12.92 8.28
C ALA A 78 -12.64 -12.18 9.30
N THR A 79 -11.59 -12.85 9.79
CA THR A 79 -10.62 -12.27 10.73
C THR A 79 -9.86 -11.09 10.11
N ILE A 80 -9.45 -11.19 8.85
CA ILE A 80 -8.80 -10.10 8.12
C ILE A 80 -9.77 -8.90 8.01
N ARG A 81 -11.01 -9.12 7.58
CA ARG A 81 -12.02 -8.05 7.45
C ARG A 81 -12.28 -7.36 8.79
N ALA A 82 -12.47 -8.13 9.85
CA ALA A 82 -12.68 -7.60 11.20
C ALA A 82 -11.47 -6.80 11.68
N THR A 83 -10.25 -7.32 11.49
CA THR A 83 -9.02 -6.62 11.87
C THR A 83 -8.83 -5.34 11.06
N TRP A 84 -9.13 -5.37 9.77
CA TRP A 84 -9.06 -4.21 8.89
C TRP A 84 -10.01 -3.10 9.33
N ALA A 85 -11.23 -3.45 9.75
CA ALA A 85 -12.20 -2.49 10.27
C ALA A 85 -11.73 -1.80 11.57
N LEU A 86 -10.81 -2.41 12.33
CA LEU A 86 -10.20 -1.84 13.53
C LEU A 86 -9.01 -0.90 13.24
N ILE A 87 -8.66 -0.70 11.97
CA ILE A 87 -7.62 0.25 11.59
C ILE A 87 -8.20 1.67 11.66
N THR A 88 -7.58 2.47 12.52
CA THR A 88 -7.98 3.85 12.75
C THR A 88 -7.44 4.78 11.65
N PRO A 89 -8.15 5.87 11.30
CA PRO A 89 -7.63 6.89 10.39
C PRO A 89 -6.26 7.43 10.81
N GLU A 90 -6.01 7.57 12.12
CA GLU A 90 -4.75 8.05 12.69
C GLU A 90 -3.59 7.09 12.38
N GLN A 91 -3.83 5.77 12.38
CA GLN A 91 -2.83 4.81 11.93
C GLN A 91 -2.46 5.01 10.47
N CYS A 92 -3.43 5.38 9.63
CA CYS A 92 -3.26 5.56 8.19
C CYS A 92 -2.54 6.88 7.89
N HIS A 93 -2.91 7.97 8.58
CA HIS A 93 -2.17 9.24 8.52
C HIS A 93 -0.71 9.07 8.92
N ARG A 94 -0.40 8.37 10.02
CA ARG A 94 1.00 8.13 10.43
C ARG A 94 1.83 7.40 9.37
N LEU A 95 1.22 6.52 8.57
CA LEU A 95 1.92 5.87 7.46
C LEU A 95 2.23 6.87 6.34
N ILE A 96 1.25 7.69 5.97
CA ILE A 96 1.40 8.75 4.95
C ILE A 96 2.46 9.78 5.40
N ASP A 97 2.37 10.27 6.62
CA ASP A 97 3.30 11.25 7.21
C ASP A 97 4.73 10.73 7.30
N SER A 98 4.91 9.40 7.30
CA SER A 98 6.24 8.78 7.30
C SER A 98 6.92 8.74 5.92
N MET A 99 6.17 8.95 4.83
CA MET A 99 6.67 8.81 3.46
C MET A 99 7.86 9.70 3.11
N PRO A 100 7.87 11.01 3.45
CA PRO A 100 9.04 11.85 3.16
C PRO A 100 10.33 11.30 3.78
N ARG A 101 10.23 10.73 4.98
CA ARG A 101 11.36 10.13 5.70
C ARG A 101 11.83 8.82 5.07
N ARG A 102 10.91 8.00 4.56
CA ARG A 102 11.22 6.74 3.85
C ARG A 102 11.91 7.02 2.52
N ILE A 103 11.38 7.98 1.76
CA ILE A 103 11.97 8.43 0.49
C ILE A 103 13.40 8.94 0.74
N ALA A 104 13.59 9.79 1.75
CA ALA A 104 14.92 10.27 2.14
C ALA A 104 15.89 9.12 2.49
N ALA A 105 15.42 8.09 3.20
CA ALA A 105 16.22 6.92 3.52
C ALA A 105 16.63 6.11 2.28
N VAL A 106 15.72 5.92 1.31
CA VAL A 106 16.04 5.25 0.04
C VAL A 106 17.05 6.06 -0.79
N ILE A 107 16.89 7.39 -0.83
CA ILE A 107 17.85 8.28 -1.49
C ILE A 107 19.23 8.17 -0.82
N GLN A 108 19.30 8.20 0.50
CA GLN A 108 20.54 8.05 1.26
C GLN A 108 21.19 6.68 1.05
N ALA A 109 20.37 5.63 0.96
CA ALA A 109 20.80 4.27 0.65
C ALA A 109 21.13 4.06 -0.84
N LYS A 110 21.02 5.10 -1.69
CA LYS A 110 21.23 5.02 -3.15
C LYS A 110 20.38 3.94 -3.82
N GLY A 111 19.15 3.77 -3.36
CA GLY A 111 18.22 2.74 -3.85
C GLY A 111 18.39 1.35 -3.23
N ALA A 112 19.32 1.16 -2.29
CA ALA A 112 19.44 -0.08 -1.53
C ALA A 112 18.30 -0.22 -0.49
N PRO A 113 18.00 -1.45 -0.02
CA PRO A 113 16.98 -1.69 0.99
C PRO A 113 17.18 -0.86 2.26
N THR A 114 16.07 -0.43 2.85
CA THR A 114 16.05 0.36 4.08
C THR A 114 15.46 -0.46 5.22
N LYS A 115 15.35 0.15 6.42
CA LYS A 115 14.73 -0.50 7.59
C LYS A 115 13.19 -0.54 7.54
N TYR A 116 12.58 -0.02 6.48
CA TYR A 116 11.16 0.33 6.40
C TYR A 116 10.30 -0.70 5.68
#